data_AF-A0A1M7JQ66-F1
#
_entry.id   AF-A0A1M7JQ66-F1
#
_cell.length_a   1.000
_cell.length_b   1.000
_cell.length_c   1.000
_cell.angle_alpha   90.00
_cell.angle_beta   90.00
_cell.angle_gamma   90.00
#
_symmetry.space_group_name_H-M   'P 1'
#
loop_
_entity.id
_entity.type
_entity.pdbx_description
1 polymer ?
#
loop_
_entity_poly.entity_id
_entity_poly.type
_entity_poly.pdbx_seq_one_letter_code
_entity_poly.pdbx_strand_id
1 'polypeptide(L)'
;MPNAFPGTGHRYLVDFRAFKVTPALTSDTSLTYVVLNSDGSAGETETVVIKTENIAPDVYLVTWVESDNATEVHIENSRRNTIIANITSSPPNFGFDQFHGTFPPAEGDAPATLTYSHDIRPLFRDMDVTCMGLRGKHLDDVAWMCTPANAQSLFDAVSAHRIPPDTAWPPERIALFKQWMDQGLKP
;
A
#
# COMPACT_ATOMS: atom_id res chain seq x y z
N MET A 1 9.28 14.48 -8.08
CA MET A 1 7.93 14.09 -8.53
C MET A 1 7.00 14.34 -7.36
N PRO A 2 5.84 15.00 -7.51
CA PRO A 2 4.82 14.93 -6.47
C PRO A 2 4.51 13.44 -6.23
N ASN A 3 4.48 13.02 -4.97
CA ASN A 3 4.15 11.63 -4.63
C ASN A 3 2.74 11.34 -5.16
N ALA A 4 2.64 10.44 -6.14
CA ALA A 4 1.36 10.00 -6.67
C ALA A 4 0.47 9.49 -5.52
N PHE A 5 -0.83 9.71 -5.62
CA PHE A 5 -1.77 9.25 -4.61
C PHE A 5 -1.68 7.71 -4.48
N PRO A 6 -1.31 7.17 -3.31
CA PRO A 6 -0.98 5.74 -3.14
C PRO A 6 -2.19 4.83 -3.32
N GLY A 7 -3.41 5.38 -3.28
CA GLY A 7 -4.61 4.62 -3.56
C GLY A 7 -4.81 4.28 -5.04
N THR A 8 -4.13 4.95 -5.97
CA THR A 8 -4.36 4.78 -7.42
C THR A 8 -4.11 3.34 -7.87
N GLY A 9 -5.08 2.73 -8.55
CA GLY A 9 -5.03 1.35 -9.05
C GLY A 9 -5.39 0.29 -8.01
N HIS A 10 -5.82 0.69 -6.81
CA HIS A 10 -6.14 -0.22 -5.72
C HIS A 10 -7.60 -0.14 -5.29
N ARG A 11 -8.09 -1.24 -4.75
CA ARG A 11 -9.36 -1.35 -4.03
C ARG A 11 -9.08 -1.56 -2.55
N TYR A 12 -9.93 -0.96 -1.72
CA TYR A 12 -9.85 -1.07 -0.27
C TYR A 12 -11.16 -1.64 0.27
N LEU A 13 -11.10 -2.19 1.49
CA LEU A 13 -12.27 -2.47 2.31
C LEU A 13 -12.27 -1.47 3.46
N VAL A 14 -13.17 -0.50 3.42
CA VAL A 14 -13.35 0.46 4.51
C VAL A 14 -14.41 -0.06 5.48
N ASP A 15 -14.07 -0.12 6.75
CA ASP A 15 -14.96 -0.53 7.83
C ASP A 15 -15.05 0.59 8.88
N PHE A 16 -16.15 1.33 8.86
CA PHE A 16 -16.47 2.38 9.84
C PHE A 16 -17.23 1.85 11.06
N ARG A 17 -17.37 0.51 11.20
CA ARG A 17 -18.22 -0.20 12.16
C ARG A 17 -19.72 0.03 11.99
N ALA A 18 -20.13 1.25 11.69
CA ALA A 18 -21.52 1.60 11.39
C ALA A 18 -21.94 1.07 10.00
N PHE A 19 -21.04 1.12 9.03
CA PHE A 19 -21.23 0.64 7.67
C PHE A 19 -19.88 0.29 7.04
N LYS A 20 -19.92 -0.42 5.92
CA LYS A 20 -18.74 -0.83 5.16
C LYS A 20 -18.86 -0.41 3.70
N VAL A 21 -17.75 0.02 3.12
CA VAL A 21 -17.68 0.40 1.70
C VAL A 21 -16.43 -0.20 1.06
N THR A 22 -16.49 -0.48 -0.24
CA THR A 22 -15.32 -0.93 -1.02
C THR A 22 -14.98 0.09 -2.09
N PRO A 23 -14.14 1.10 -1.78
CA PRO A 23 -13.69 2.06 -2.77
C PRO A 23 -12.64 1.43 -3.69
N ALA A 24 -12.75 1.73 -4.98
CA ALA A 24 -11.86 1.38 -6.05
C ALA A 24 -11.36 2.66 -6.71
N LEU A 25 -10.07 2.93 -6.61
CA LEU A 25 -9.45 4.15 -7.13
C LEU A 25 -8.84 3.86 -8.49
N THR A 26 -9.49 4.35 -9.54
CA THR A 26 -9.06 4.10 -10.92
C THR A 26 -8.01 5.10 -11.40
N SER A 27 -7.97 6.29 -10.78
CA SER A 27 -6.95 7.33 -10.96
C SER A 27 -6.76 8.12 -9.67
N ASP A 28 -5.86 9.11 -9.68
CA ASP A 28 -5.69 10.11 -8.62
C ASP A 28 -6.88 11.09 -8.46
N THR A 29 -7.88 10.97 -9.34
CA THR A 29 -9.01 11.88 -9.51
C THR A 29 -10.37 11.18 -9.61
N SER A 30 -10.39 9.83 -9.59
CA SER A 30 -11.60 9.03 -9.80
C SER A 30 -11.68 7.88 -8.80
N LEU A 31 -12.79 7.84 -8.05
CA LEU A 31 -13.10 6.80 -7.08
C LEU A 31 -14.49 6.25 -7.37
N THR A 32 -14.60 4.92 -7.46
CA THR A 32 -15.88 4.21 -7.49
C THR A 32 -16.02 3.44 -6.19
N TYR A 33 -17.04 3.70 -5.39
CA TYR A 33 -17.28 2.93 -4.17
C TYR A 33 -18.54 2.10 -4.27
N VAL A 34 -18.52 0.94 -3.59
CA VAL A 34 -19.71 0.10 -3.39
C VAL A 34 -20.01 0.05 -1.90
N VAL A 35 -21.22 0.44 -1.51
CA VAL A 35 -21.72 0.27 -0.14
C VAL A 35 -22.08 -1.20 0.07
N LEU A 36 -21.58 -1.81 1.13
CA LEU A 36 -21.87 -3.22 1.41
C LEU A 36 -23.15 -3.33 2.24
N ASN A 37 -24.01 -4.27 1.86
CA ASN A 37 -25.15 -4.68 2.66
C ASN A 37 -24.68 -5.39 3.95
N SER A 38 -25.58 -5.53 4.91
CA SER A 38 -25.27 -6.19 6.20
C SER A 38 -24.77 -7.65 6.08
N ASP A 39 -25.13 -8.34 4.99
CA ASP A 39 -24.68 -9.69 4.66
C ASP A 39 -23.34 -9.73 3.88
N GLY A 40 -22.75 -8.56 3.62
CA GLY A 40 -21.51 -8.40 2.86
C GLY A 40 -21.68 -8.38 1.34
N SER A 41 -22.90 -8.52 0.83
CA SER A 41 -23.17 -8.39 -0.61
C SER A 41 -23.02 -6.95 -1.09
N ALA A 42 -22.72 -6.78 -2.38
CA ALA A 42 -22.62 -5.47 -3.01
C ALA A 42 -24.00 -4.78 -3.03
N GLY A 43 -24.07 -3.57 -2.47
CA GLY A 43 -25.24 -2.70 -2.52
C GLY A 43 -25.05 -1.58 -3.55
N GLU A 44 -25.39 -0.36 -3.15
CA GLU A 44 -25.32 0.83 -4.01
C GLU A 44 -23.89 1.14 -4.44
N THR A 45 -23.75 1.66 -5.65
CA THR A 45 -22.45 2.00 -6.26
C THR A 45 -22.51 3.39 -6.85
N GLU A 46 -21.49 4.20 -6.55
CA GLU A 46 -21.34 5.54 -7.13
C GLU A 46 -19.88 5.78 -7.55
N THR A 47 -19.72 6.56 -8.62
CA THR A 47 -18.41 7.03 -9.09
C THR A 47 -18.34 8.54 -8.93
N VAL A 48 -17.33 9.00 -8.21
CA VAL A 48 -17.13 10.40 -7.85
C VAL A 48 -15.78 10.92 -8.35
N VAL A 49 -15.74 12.22 -8.61
CA VAL A 49 -14.49 12.93 -8.88
C VAL A 49 -13.90 13.38 -7.56
N ILE A 50 -12.69 12.89 -7.25
CA ILE A 50 -12.00 13.18 -5.99
C ILE A 50 -10.93 14.25 -6.17
N LYS A 51 -10.61 14.93 -5.08
CA LYS A 51 -9.38 15.72 -4.93
C LYS A 51 -8.54 15.07 -3.84
N THR A 52 -7.23 14.99 -4.07
CA THR A 52 -6.28 14.40 -3.12
C THR A 52 -5.17 15.39 -2.78
N GLU A 53 -4.76 15.44 -1.52
CA GLU A 53 -3.65 16.25 -1.05
C GLU A 53 -2.81 15.46 -0.05
N ASN A 54 -1.48 15.39 -0.26
CA ASN A 54 -0.58 14.79 0.73
C ASN A 54 -0.28 15.82 1.82
N ILE A 55 -0.80 15.60 3.02
CA ILE A 55 -0.71 16.56 4.13
C ILE A 55 0.36 16.18 5.17
N ALA A 56 0.82 14.92 5.16
CA ALA A 56 1.95 14.41 5.94
C ALA A 56 2.45 13.08 5.35
N PRO A 57 3.61 12.55 5.79
CA PRO A 57 4.06 11.22 5.38
C PRO A 57 2.98 10.16 5.62
N ASP A 58 2.63 9.42 4.57
CA ASP A 58 1.59 8.39 4.56
C ASP A 58 0.17 8.88 4.91
N VAL A 59 -0.06 10.20 4.95
CA VAL A 59 -1.38 10.80 5.28
C VAL A 59 -1.88 11.65 4.11
N TYR A 60 -3.08 11.33 3.65
CA TYR A 60 -3.75 12.03 2.57
C TYR A 60 -5.10 12.58 3.00
N LEU A 61 -5.37 13.80 2.55
CA LEU A 61 -6.71 14.39 2.53
C LEU A 61 -7.37 14.00 1.21
N VAL A 62 -8.54 13.38 1.28
CA VAL A 62 -9.34 13.01 0.10
C VAL A 62 -10.73 13.63 0.25
N THR A 63 -11.18 14.37 -0.78
CA THR A 63 -12.48 15.07 -0.71
C THR A 63 -13.26 14.95 -2.00
N TRP A 64 -14.58 14.84 -1.88
CA TRP A 64 -15.50 14.90 -3.02
C TRP A 64 -16.88 15.39 -2.60
N VAL A 65 -17.72 15.55 -3.61
CA VAL A 65 -19.15 15.81 -3.47
C VAL A 65 -19.87 14.72 -4.27
N GLU A 66 -20.88 14.11 -3.68
CA GLU A 66 -21.71 13.09 -4.30
C GLU A 66 -22.78 13.72 -5.18
N SER A 67 -23.41 12.92 -6.03
CA SER A 67 -24.43 13.40 -6.97
C SER A 67 -25.66 13.99 -6.27
N ASP A 68 -25.93 13.62 -5.02
CA ASP A 68 -27.02 14.15 -4.20
C ASP A 68 -26.64 15.42 -3.39
N ASN A 69 -25.41 15.91 -3.54
CA ASN A 69 -24.79 17.01 -2.80
C ASN A 69 -24.37 16.69 -1.36
N ALA A 70 -24.31 15.42 -0.95
CA ALA A 70 -23.54 15.04 0.23
C ALA A 70 -22.06 15.36 -0.01
N THR A 71 -21.36 15.77 1.05
CA THR A 71 -19.92 16.09 0.97
C THR A 71 -19.13 15.14 1.85
N GLU A 72 -18.01 14.66 1.34
CA GLU A 72 -17.15 13.70 2.01
C GLU A 72 -15.74 14.28 2.16
N VAL A 73 -15.19 14.20 3.37
CA VAL A 73 -13.84 14.65 3.70
C VAL A 73 -13.12 13.57 4.51
N HIS A 74 -12.14 12.93 3.89
CA HIS A 74 -11.40 11.81 4.47
C HIS A 74 -9.98 12.21 4.83
N ILE A 75 -9.52 11.75 5.99
CA ILE A 75 -8.11 11.73 6.36
C ILE A 75 -7.69 10.26 6.40
N GLU A 76 -6.86 9.87 5.45
CA GLU A 76 -6.42 8.49 5.25
C GLU A 76 -4.96 8.34 5.66
N ASN A 77 -4.66 7.42 6.57
CA ASN A 77 -3.29 7.05 6.93
C ASN A 77 -2.96 5.65 6.41
N SER A 78 -2.25 5.57 5.28
CA SER A 78 -1.96 4.30 4.60
C SER A 78 -1.00 3.41 5.39
N ARG A 79 -0.11 3.99 6.20
CA ARG A 79 0.80 3.23 7.05
C ARG A 79 0.07 2.51 8.19
N ARG A 80 -1.00 3.09 8.71
CA ARG A 80 -1.79 2.54 9.82
C ARG A 80 -3.07 1.86 9.36
N ASN A 81 -3.43 1.96 8.08
CA ASN A 81 -4.71 1.53 7.53
C ASN A 81 -5.89 2.11 8.32
N THR A 82 -5.79 3.36 8.78
CA THR A 82 -6.85 4.06 9.53
C THR A 82 -7.39 5.26 8.77
N ILE A 83 -8.71 5.43 8.82
CA ILE A 83 -9.42 6.50 8.12
C ILE A 83 -10.34 7.25 9.08
N ILE A 84 -10.43 8.57 8.90
CA ILE A 84 -11.43 9.42 9.53
C ILE A 84 -12.23 10.09 8.41
N ALA A 85 -13.54 9.90 8.40
CA ALA A 85 -14.44 10.52 7.43
C ALA A 85 -15.34 11.52 8.14
N ASN A 86 -15.46 12.72 7.56
CA ASN A 86 -16.46 13.70 7.93
C ASN A 86 -17.45 13.80 6.77
N ILE A 87 -18.72 13.52 7.06
CA ILE A 87 -19.78 13.42 6.06
C ILE A 87 -20.81 14.49 6.37
N THR A 88 -21.08 15.36 5.40
CA THR A 88 -22.24 16.24 5.44
C THR A 88 -23.34 15.60 4.60
N SER A 89 -24.48 15.27 5.23
CA SER A 89 -25.63 14.71 4.52
C SER A 89 -26.19 15.72 3.52
N SER A 90 -26.77 15.20 2.45
CA SER A 90 -27.44 16.00 1.43
C SER A 90 -28.63 16.82 1.98
N PRO A 91 -29.02 17.91 1.28
CA PRO A 91 -30.20 18.68 1.64
C PRO A 91 -31.47 17.81 1.71
N PRO A 92 -32.45 18.12 2.59
CA PRO A 92 -32.50 19.29 3.46
C PRO A 92 -31.91 19.06 4.86
N ASN A 93 -31.35 17.88 5.14
CA ASN A 93 -31.01 17.48 6.51
C ASN A 93 -29.72 18.14 7.01
N PHE A 94 -28.71 18.32 6.15
CA PHE A 94 -27.42 18.93 6.48
C PHE A 94 -26.75 18.36 7.76
N GLY A 95 -27.00 17.08 8.05
CA GLY A 95 -26.37 16.39 9.17
C GLY A 95 -24.86 16.37 8.97
N PHE A 96 -24.10 16.46 10.06
CA PHE A 96 -22.65 16.40 10.02
C PHE A 96 -22.16 15.36 11.01
N ASP A 97 -21.69 14.24 10.48
CA ASP A 97 -21.24 13.09 11.25
C ASP A 97 -19.77 12.79 10.98
N GLN A 98 -19.08 12.29 12.00
CA GLN A 98 -17.70 11.87 11.90
C GLN A 98 -17.59 10.37 12.19
N PHE A 99 -16.94 9.66 11.28
CA PHE A 99 -16.72 8.23 11.38
C PHE A 99 -15.22 7.93 11.47
N HIS A 100 -14.90 6.90 12.24
CA HIS A 100 -13.54 6.37 12.36
C HIS A 100 -13.55 4.92 11.92
N GLY A 101 -12.59 4.55 11.08
CA GLY A 101 -12.55 3.22 10.52
C GLY A 101 -11.14 2.74 10.18
N THR A 102 -11.13 1.56 9.58
CA THR A 102 -9.94 0.98 8.95
C THR A 102 -10.16 0.86 7.46
N PHE A 103 -9.09 0.94 6.67
CA PHE A 103 -9.15 0.79 5.21
C PHE A 103 -7.99 -0.06 4.67
N PRO A 104 -7.86 -1.34 5.06
CA PRO A 104 -6.90 -2.23 4.42
C PRO A 104 -7.23 -2.40 2.92
N PRO A 105 -6.22 -2.75 2.09
CA PRO A 105 -6.48 -3.22 0.74
C PRO A 105 -7.50 -4.37 0.74
N ALA A 106 -8.39 -4.39 -0.26
CA ALA A 106 -9.37 -5.46 -0.41
C ALA A 106 -8.67 -6.81 -0.68
N GLU A 107 -9.33 -7.92 -0.34
CA GLU A 107 -8.80 -9.26 -0.66
C GLU A 107 -8.53 -9.39 -2.17
N GLY A 108 -7.28 -9.69 -2.52
CA GLY A 108 -6.79 -9.73 -3.92
C GLY A 108 -5.98 -8.50 -4.35
N ASP A 109 -6.13 -7.36 -3.68
CA ASP A 109 -5.38 -6.12 -3.94
C ASP A 109 -4.31 -5.82 -2.88
N ALA A 110 -4.31 -6.54 -1.76
CA ALA A 110 -3.17 -6.53 -0.85
C ALA A 110 -1.92 -7.02 -1.60
N PRO A 111 -0.80 -6.29 -1.55
CA PRO A 111 0.44 -6.78 -2.15
C PRO A 111 0.73 -8.16 -1.57
N ALA A 112 0.99 -9.13 -2.45
CA ALA A 112 1.33 -10.49 -2.03
C ALA A 112 2.37 -10.43 -0.92
N THR A 113 2.13 -11.21 0.14
CA THR A 113 3.11 -11.32 1.21
C THR A 113 4.36 -11.96 0.63
N LEU A 114 5.45 -11.20 0.58
CA LEU A 114 6.73 -11.68 0.10
C LEU A 114 7.42 -12.46 1.21
N THR A 115 8.04 -13.56 0.82
CA THR A 115 8.90 -14.39 1.67
C THR A 115 10.30 -14.42 1.11
N TYR A 116 11.29 -14.53 1.99
CA TYR A 116 12.67 -14.59 1.52
C TYR A 116 12.89 -15.82 0.63
N SER A 117 12.42 -16.98 1.08
CA SER A 117 12.65 -18.26 0.40
C SER A 117 12.04 -18.33 -1.01
N HIS A 118 10.85 -17.76 -1.21
CA HIS A 118 10.16 -17.82 -2.50
C HIS A 118 10.51 -16.62 -3.40
N ASP A 119 10.56 -15.41 -2.87
CA ASP A 119 10.55 -14.19 -3.69
C ASP A 119 11.92 -13.49 -3.75
N ILE A 120 12.72 -13.61 -2.70
CA ILE A 120 13.99 -12.87 -2.58
C ILE A 120 15.21 -13.73 -2.90
N ARG A 121 15.24 -14.99 -2.46
CA ARG A 121 16.33 -15.92 -2.74
C ARG A 121 16.60 -16.09 -4.25
N PRO A 122 15.57 -16.17 -5.13
CA PRO A 122 15.80 -16.27 -6.58
C PRO A 122 16.41 -15.01 -7.23
N LEU A 123 16.41 -13.87 -6.54
CA LEU A 123 17.06 -12.65 -7.06
C LEU A 123 18.59 -12.78 -7.07
N PHE A 124 19.15 -13.65 -6.23
CA PHE A 124 20.57 -13.94 -6.14
C PHE A 124 20.95 -15.14 -7.00
N ARG A 125 21.92 -14.96 -7.89
CA ARG A 125 22.50 -16.04 -8.66
C ARG A 125 23.41 -16.87 -7.76
N ASP A 126 23.64 -18.14 -8.11
CA ASP A 126 24.57 -19.00 -7.35
C ASP A 126 25.99 -18.42 -7.29
N MET A 127 26.41 -17.70 -8.33
CA MET A 127 27.67 -16.94 -8.32
C MET A 127 27.67 -15.82 -7.28
N ASP A 128 26.55 -15.11 -7.12
CA ASP A 128 26.44 -14.03 -6.12
C ASP A 128 26.56 -14.63 -4.71
N VAL A 129 25.88 -15.75 -4.44
CA VAL A 129 25.96 -16.48 -3.17
C VAL A 129 27.40 -16.91 -2.88
N THR A 130 28.08 -17.51 -3.86
CA THR A 130 29.46 -17.99 -3.70
C THR A 130 30.43 -16.84 -3.42
N CYS A 131 30.39 -15.78 -4.24
CA CYS A 131 31.27 -14.62 -4.10
C CYS A 131 31.06 -13.87 -2.77
N MET A 132 29.81 -13.78 -2.31
CA MET A 132 29.45 -13.04 -1.11
C MET A 132 29.68 -13.87 0.16
N GLY A 133 29.52 -15.19 0.07
CA GLY A 133 29.87 -16.12 1.14
C GLY A 133 31.34 -16.04 1.55
N LEU A 134 32.25 -15.91 0.57
CA LEU A 134 33.69 -15.66 0.81
C LEU A 134 33.98 -14.37 1.59
N ARG A 135 33.02 -13.44 1.63
CA ARG A 135 33.10 -12.14 2.33
C ARG A 135 32.24 -12.11 3.60
N GLY A 136 31.76 -13.27 4.06
CA GLY A 136 30.92 -13.40 5.27
C GLY A 136 29.48 -12.92 5.10
N LYS A 137 28.98 -12.79 3.86
CA LYS A 137 27.60 -12.43 3.56
C LYS A 137 26.85 -13.66 3.03
N HIS A 138 26.05 -14.28 3.90
CA HIS A 138 25.36 -15.54 3.63
C HIS A 138 24.02 -15.28 2.92
N LEU A 139 24.09 -15.01 1.62
CA LEU A 139 22.93 -14.63 0.80
C LEU A 139 21.91 -15.75 0.58
N ASP A 140 22.23 -17.00 0.92
CA ASP A 140 21.35 -18.18 0.88
C ASP A 140 20.80 -18.60 2.25
N ASP A 141 21.29 -17.97 3.33
CA ASP A 141 20.85 -18.24 4.70
C ASP A 141 19.70 -17.32 5.07
N VAL A 142 18.53 -17.91 5.28
CA VAL A 142 17.30 -17.20 5.68
C VAL A 142 17.47 -16.47 7.01
N ALA A 143 18.17 -17.03 8.00
CA ALA A 143 18.36 -16.38 9.30
C ALA A 143 19.31 -15.19 9.18
N TRP A 144 20.34 -15.30 8.35
CA TRP A 144 21.23 -14.20 8.05
C TRP A 144 20.51 -13.08 7.28
N MET A 145 19.76 -13.43 6.23
CA MET A 145 19.06 -12.49 5.38
C MET A 145 17.89 -11.79 6.08
N CYS A 146 17.15 -12.49 6.94
CA CYS A 146 16.04 -11.90 7.70
C CYS A 146 16.51 -11.04 8.90
N THR A 147 17.81 -10.85 9.07
CA THR A 147 18.35 -9.89 10.05
C THR A 147 18.29 -8.46 9.47
N PRO A 148 17.62 -7.49 10.12
CA PRO A 148 17.40 -6.15 9.56
C PRO A 148 18.67 -5.42 9.11
N ALA A 149 19.75 -5.50 9.89
CA ALA A 149 21.02 -4.87 9.55
C ALA A 149 21.66 -5.47 8.27
N ASN A 150 21.51 -6.78 8.07
CA ASN A 150 22.06 -7.48 6.91
C ASN A 150 21.27 -7.15 5.66
N ALA A 151 19.93 -7.22 5.73
CA ALA A 151 19.04 -6.83 4.64
C ALA A 151 19.27 -5.37 4.21
N GLN A 152 19.37 -4.44 5.17
CA GLN A 152 19.63 -3.04 4.88
C GLN A 152 21.00 -2.83 4.22
N SER A 153 22.06 -3.44 4.74
CA SER A 153 23.40 -3.35 4.15
C SER A 153 23.42 -3.84 2.69
N LEU A 154 22.65 -4.87 2.38
CA LEU A 154 22.54 -5.40 1.03
C LEU A 154 21.70 -4.47 0.13
N PHE A 155 20.57 -3.98 0.63
CA PHE A 155 19.74 -3.00 -0.07
C PHE A 155 20.54 -1.75 -0.47
N ASP A 156 21.35 -1.20 0.43
CA ASP A 156 22.21 -0.04 0.17
C ASP A 156 23.30 -0.32 -0.88
N ALA A 157 23.68 -1.59 -1.05
CA ALA A 157 24.66 -1.99 -2.06
C ALA A 157 24.01 -2.17 -3.44
N VAL A 158 22.85 -2.83 -3.51
CA VAL A 158 22.13 -3.09 -4.77
C VAL A 158 21.47 -1.82 -5.33
N SER A 159 20.89 -0.98 -4.46
CA SER A 159 20.29 0.31 -4.85
C SER A 159 21.32 1.33 -5.35
N ALA A 160 22.56 1.24 -4.85
CA ALA A 160 23.68 2.02 -5.34
C ALA A 160 24.37 1.41 -6.58
N HIS A 161 23.81 0.34 -7.16
CA HIS A 161 24.36 -0.39 -8.31
C HIS A 161 25.81 -0.89 -8.10
N ARG A 162 26.22 -1.13 -6.85
CA ARG A 162 27.55 -1.66 -6.52
C ARG A 162 27.61 -3.19 -6.61
N ILE A 163 26.45 -3.84 -6.50
CA ILE A 163 26.33 -5.29 -6.53
C ILE A 163 25.12 -5.67 -7.40
N PRO A 164 25.26 -6.65 -8.31
CA PRO A 164 26.53 -7.29 -8.68
C PRO A 164 27.33 -6.41 -9.67
N PRO A 165 28.67 -6.56 -9.73
CA PRO A 165 29.56 -5.67 -10.49
C PRO A 165 29.45 -5.84 -12.01
N ASP A 166 28.91 -6.96 -12.47
CA ASP A 166 28.76 -7.30 -13.88
C ASP A 166 27.45 -6.78 -14.46
N THR A 167 26.34 -6.84 -13.72
CA THR A 167 25.04 -6.36 -14.19
C THR A 167 24.20 -5.87 -13.03
N ALA A 168 24.04 -4.54 -12.94
CA ALA A 168 23.20 -3.93 -11.93
C ALA A 168 21.77 -4.49 -11.94
N TRP A 169 21.16 -4.60 -10.76
CA TRP A 169 19.76 -4.99 -10.67
C TRP A 169 18.87 -3.95 -11.35
N PRO A 170 17.89 -4.39 -12.15
CA PRO A 170 16.92 -3.48 -12.70
C PRO A 170 15.98 -2.96 -11.60
N PRO A 171 15.34 -1.78 -11.79
CA PRO A 171 14.58 -1.09 -10.75
C PRO A 171 13.50 -1.96 -10.08
N GLU A 172 12.85 -2.84 -10.83
CA GLU A 172 11.81 -3.74 -10.35
C GLU A 172 12.32 -4.75 -9.30
N ARG A 173 13.55 -5.24 -9.42
CA ARG A 173 14.15 -6.14 -8.42
C ARG A 173 14.49 -5.40 -7.14
N ILE A 174 14.97 -4.16 -7.26
CA ILE A 174 15.26 -3.29 -6.12
C ILE A 174 13.96 -2.96 -5.37
N ALA A 175 12.88 -2.67 -6.12
CA ALA A 175 11.55 -2.43 -5.56
C ALA A 175 11.00 -3.67 -4.83
N LEU A 176 11.09 -4.86 -5.44
CA LEU A 176 10.67 -6.11 -4.80
C LEU A 176 11.43 -6.39 -3.50
N PHE A 177 12.74 -6.17 -3.49
CA PHE A 177 13.57 -6.32 -2.29
C PHE A 177 13.15 -5.35 -1.19
N LYS A 178 12.94 -4.07 -1.53
CA LYS A 178 12.48 -3.04 -0.59
C LYS A 178 11.10 -3.38 -0.01
N GLN A 179 10.19 -3.86 -0.85
CA GLN A 179 8.86 -4.26 -0.45
C GLN A 179 8.89 -5.39 0.58
N TRP A 180 9.72 -6.40 0.39
CA TRP A 180 9.89 -7.48 1.37
C TRP A 180 10.46 -6.98 2.71
N MET A 181 11.41 -6.03 2.68
CA MET A 181 11.91 -5.39 3.89
C MET A 181 10.81 -4.62 4.63
N ASP A 182 9.97 -3.89 3.90
CA ASP A 182 8.86 -3.11 4.47
C ASP A 182 7.74 -4.00 5.03
N GLN A 183 7.60 -5.22 4.52
CA GLN A 183 6.69 -6.24 5.04
C GLN A 183 7.22 -6.99 6.26
N GLY A 184 8.42 -6.65 6.75
CA GLY A 184 8.97 -7.18 8.00
C GLY A 184 9.89 -8.39 7.84
N LEU A 185 10.54 -8.56 6.68
CA LEU A 185 11.62 -9.54 6.48
C LEU A 185 11.20 -10.99 6.73
N LYS A 186 10.05 -11.39 6.18
CA LYS A 186 9.51 -12.73 6.39
C LYS A 186 10.42 -13.80 5.75
N PRO A 187 10.71 -14.92 6.44
CA PRO A 187 11.56 -16.00 5.94
C PRO A 187 10.98 -16.71 4.70
#